data_AF-A0A259TWR0-F1
#
_entry.id   AF-A0A259TWR0-F1
#
_cell.length_a   1.000
_cell.length_b   1.000
_cell.length_c   1.000
_cell.angle_alpha   90.00
_cell.angle_beta   90.00
_cell.angle_gamma   90.00
#
_symmetry.space_group_name_H-M   'P 1'
#
loop_
_entity.id
_entity.type
_entity.pdbx_description
1 polymer ?
#
loop_
_entity_poly.entity_id
_entity_poly.type
_entity_poly.pdbx_seq_one_letter_code
_entity_poly.pdbx_strand_id
1 'polypeptide(L)'
;MKHLVLFLALFAPLAPFAQTSEATEEAVRELLALTGAEETHERVLVMLTDAIAENNAAIREHRAVVDEFYARYYPWAEVEAAQIAIYSDVYTEAEIRELIAWYRTPIGQKSLRLMPELQRRLMEAGQDIIRPHIPELETMLLEAISPPPLALPAPKKG
;
A
#
# COMPACT_ATOMS: atom_id res chain seq x y z
N MET A 1 5.80 -64.45 -35.12
CA MET A 1 5.35 -63.31 -35.97
C MET A 1 4.25 -62.61 -35.18
N LYS A 2 4.58 -61.71 -34.26
CA LYS A 2 4.77 -60.25 -34.45
C LYS A 2 3.53 -59.55 -35.06
N HIS A 3 2.53 -59.25 -34.23
CA HIS A 3 1.63 -58.09 -34.38
C HIS A 3 1.24 -57.65 -32.96
N LEU A 4 2.13 -57.01 -32.19
CA LEU A 4 2.22 -55.56 -31.99
C LEU A 4 1.00 -54.75 -32.51
N VAL A 5 0.07 -54.44 -31.62
CA VAL A 5 -0.81 -53.27 -31.75
C VAL A 5 -0.74 -52.50 -30.43
N LEU A 6 -0.14 -51.32 -30.51
CA LEU A 6 -0.06 -50.29 -29.49
C LEU A 6 -1.47 -49.90 -29.03
N PHE A 7 -1.73 -49.97 -27.73
CA PHE A 7 -2.69 -49.07 -27.09
C PHE A 7 -1.89 -48.07 -26.26
N LEU A 8 -1.58 -46.94 -26.90
CA LEU A 8 -1.04 -45.77 -26.23
C LEU A 8 -2.19 -45.18 -25.39
N ALA A 9 -2.26 -45.56 -24.11
CA ALA A 9 -3.12 -44.87 -23.16
C ALA A 9 -2.56 -43.46 -22.98
N LEU A 10 -3.19 -42.51 -23.68
CA LEU A 10 -2.98 -41.09 -23.51
C LEU A 10 -3.39 -40.72 -22.09
N PHE A 11 -2.43 -40.71 -21.16
CA PHE A 11 -2.64 -40.13 -19.84
C PHE A 11 -2.67 -38.61 -20.04
N ALA A 12 -3.86 -38.07 -20.29
CA ALA A 12 -4.09 -36.64 -20.21
C ALA A 12 -3.71 -36.20 -18.79
N PRO A 13 -2.86 -35.18 -18.60
CA PRO A 13 -2.72 -34.59 -17.29
C PRO A 13 -4.09 -34.01 -16.93
N LEU A 14 -4.76 -34.58 -15.93
CA LEU A 14 -5.65 -33.78 -15.12
C LEU A 14 -4.75 -32.71 -14.51
N ALA A 15 -4.68 -31.54 -15.15
CA ALA A 15 -4.44 -30.33 -14.39
C ALA A 15 -5.47 -30.40 -13.26
N PRO A 16 -5.07 -30.38 -11.98
CA PRO A 16 -6.04 -30.14 -10.94
C PRO A 16 -6.70 -28.84 -11.37
N PHE A 17 -8.02 -28.84 -11.48
CA PHE A 17 -8.76 -27.60 -11.43
C PHE A 17 -8.17 -26.86 -10.23
N ALA A 18 -7.40 -25.81 -10.48
CA ALA A 18 -7.23 -24.77 -9.49
C ALA A 18 -8.66 -24.34 -9.22
N GLN A 19 -9.22 -24.89 -8.16
CA GLN A 19 -10.55 -24.57 -7.73
C GLN A 19 -10.40 -23.15 -7.20
N THR A 20 -10.61 -22.19 -8.11
CA THR A 20 -10.66 -20.75 -7.84
C THR A 20 -11.93 -20.51 -7.02
N SER A 21 -12.01 -21.11 -5.83
CA SER A 21 -12.99 -20.71 -4.86
C SER A 21 -12.60 -19.33 -4.38
N GLU A 22 -13.60 -18.47 -4.27
CA GLU A 22 -13.51 -17.21 -3.54
C GLU A 22 -12.84 -17.45 -2.19
N ALA A 23 -12.00 -16.50 -1.76
CA ALA A 23 -11.38 -16.61 -0.46
C ALA A 23 -12.46 -16.64 0.63
N THR A 24 -12.28 -17.54 1.58
CA THR A 24 -13.15 -17.65 2.73
C THR A 24 -12.89 -16.49 3.67
N GLU A 25 -13.97 -16.00 4.30
CA GLU A 25 -13.90 -14.98 5.35
C GLU A 25 -12.87 -15.34 6.44
N GLU A 26 -12.83 -16.62 6.83
CA GLU A 26 -11.89 -17.13 7.83
C GLU A 26 -10.43 -16.98 7.38
N ALA A 27 -10.11 -17.38 6.14
CA ALA A 27 -8.75 -17.27 5.61
C ALA A 27 -8.31 -15.81 5.51
N VAL A 28 -9.18 -14.91 5.02
CA VAL A 28 -8.84 -13.50 4.94
C VAL A 28 -8.65 -12.89 6.33
N ARG A 29 -9.55 -13.18 7.29
CA ARG A 29 -9.42 -12.72 8.67
C ARG A 29 -8.10 -13.18 9.29
N GLU A 30 -7.68 -14.41 9.03
CA GLU A 30 -6.38 -14.92 9.47
C GLU A 30 -5.22 -14.10 8.87
N LEU A 31 -5.27 -13.79 7.57
CA LEU A 31 -4.27 -12.95 6.91
C LEU A 31 -4.22 -11.53 7.53
N LEU A 32 -5.38 -10.92 7.80
CA LEU A 32 -5.46 -9.59 8.42
C LEU A 32 -4.85 -9.58 9.82
N ALA A 33 -5.14 -10.60 10.63
CA ALA A 33 -4.54 -10.75 11.95
C ALA A 33 -3.01 -10.94 11.87
N LEU A 34 -2.54 -11.77 10.94
CA LEU A 34 -1.11 -12.07 10.76
C LEU A 34 -0.30 -10.85 10.28
N THR A 35 -0.93 -9.96 9.54
CA THR A 35 -0.30 -8.74 9.00
C THR A 35 -0.41 -7.53 9.94
N GLY A 36 -1.16 -7.63 11.04
CA GLY A 36 -1.34 -6.54 12.00
C GLY A 36 -2.27 -5.43 11.47
N ALA A 37 -3.29 -5.81 10.70
CA ALA A 37 -4.21 -4.86 10.08
C ALA A 37 -5.00 -4.02 11.12
N GLU A 38 -5.41 -4.64 12.23
CA GLU A 38 -6.12 -3.94 13.33
C GLU A 38 -5.22 -2.90 14.01
N GLU A 39 -3.98 -3.27 14.38
CA GLU A 39 -3.02 -2.32 14.95
C GLU A 39 -2.70 -1.18 13.97
N THR A 40 -2.66 -1.49 12.66
CA THR A 40 -2.46 -0.48 11.62
C THR A 40 -3.65 0.48 11.55
N HIS A 41 -4.87 -0.03 11.65
CA HIS A 41 -6.10 0.78 11.71
C HIS A 41 -6.08 1.73 12.91
N GLU A 42 -5.75 1.23 14.11
CA GLU A 42 -5.61 2.06 15.32
C GLU A 42 -4.57 3.17 15.12
N ARG A 43 -3.40 2.84 14.54
CA ARG A 43 -2.34 3.81 14.30
C ARG A 43 -2.74 4.88 13.31
N VAL A 44 -3.50 4.53 12.27
CA VAL A 44 -4.06 5.49 11.31
C VAL A 44 -5.02 6.44 12.01
N LEU A 45 -5.90 5.95 12.88
CA LEU A 45 -6.81 6.81 13.65
C LEU A 45 -6.07 7.78 14.57
N VAL A 46 -5.02 7.31 15.24
CA VAL A 46 -4.16 8.17 16.08
C VAL A 46 -3.50 9.26 15.23
N MET A 47 -2.89 8.88 14.10
CA MET A 47 -2.21 9.82 13.20
C MET A 47 -3.18 10.87 12.62
N LEU A 48 -4.38 10.46 12.21
CA LEU A 48 -5.42 11.37 11.73
C LEU A 48 -5.87 12.34 12.83
N THR A 49 -6.06 11.82 14.05
CA THR A 49 -6.42 12.65 15.19
C THR A 49 -5.32 13.67 15.48
N ASP A 50 -4.06 13.25 15.52
CA ASP A 50 -2.90 14.11 15.78
C ASP A 50 -2.79 15.22 14.73
N ALA A 51 -2.91 14.88 13.44
CA ALA A 51 -2.84 15.85 12.35
C ALA A 51 -3.93 16.95 12.45
N ILE A 52 -5.16 16.57 12.83
CA ILE A 52 -6.25 17.54 13.05
C ILE A 52 -5.99 18.33 14.34
N ALA A 53 -5.49 17.65 15.37
CA ALA A 53 -5.20 18.23 16.67
C ALA A 53 -4.13 19.33 16.59
N GLU A 54 -3.13 19.24 15.70
CA GLU A 54 -2.11 20.28 15.52
C GLU A 54 -2.71 21.68 15.33
N ASN A 55 -3.83 21.78 14.61
CA ASN A 55 -4.46 23.04 14.26
C ASN A 55 -5.82 23.27 14.96
N ASN A 56 -6.26 22.35 15.82
CA ASN A 56 -7.56 22.43 16.48
C ASN A 56 -7.44 22.17 18.00
N ALA A 57 -7.56 23.23 18.78
CA ALA A 57 -7.48 23.17 20.25
C ALA A 57 -8.58 22.30 20.86
N ALA A 58 -9.81 22.34 20.33
CA ALA A 58 -10.91 21.55 20.86
C ALA A 58 -10.64 20.04 20.70
N ILE A 59 -10.03 19.62 19.60
CA ILE A 59 -9.64 18.22 19.38
C ILE A 59 -8.53 17.81 20.35
N ARG A 60 -7.53 18.69 20.60
CA ARG A 60 -6.47 18.42 21.60
C ARG A 60 -7.02 18.25 23.00
N GLU A 61 -7.93 19.14 23.41
CA GLU A 61 -8.48 19.19 24.76
C GLU A 61 -9.57 18.12 25.00
N HIS A 62 -10.20 17.62 23.92
CA HIS A 62 -11.32 16.69 23.99
C HIS A 62 -11.10 15.41 23.17
N ARG A 63 -9.89 14.83 23.24
CA ARG A 63 -9.54 13.59 22.51
C ARG A 63 -10.55 12.46 22.71
N ALA A 64 -11.06 12.26 23.93
CA ALA A 64 -12.04 11.21 24.22
C ALA A 64 -13.32 11.31 23.37
N VAL A 65 -13.74 12.53 22.98
CA VAL A 65 -14.90 12.75 22.10
C VAL A 65 -14.60 12.24 20.68
N VAL A 66 -13.37 12.41 20.23
CA VAL A 66 -12.91 11.91 18.92
C VAL A 66 -12.79 10.40 18.93
N ASP A 67 -12.27 9.83 20.01
CA ASP A 67 -12.20 8.38 20.20
C ASP A 67 -13.61 7.77 20.20
N GLU A 68 -14.57 8.38 20.90
CA GLU A 68 -15.98 7.95 20.87
C GLU A 68 -16.58 8.06 19.46
N PHE A 69 -16.26 9.13 18.74
CA PHE A 69 -16.71 9.32 17.36
C PHE A 69 -16.22 8.19 16.45
N TYR A 70 -14.92 7.86 16.48
CA TYR A 70 -14.38 6.76 15.67
C TYR A 70 -14.92 5.40 16.11
N ALA A 71 -15.07 5.16 17.42
CA ALA A 71 -15.68 3.94 17.91
C ALA A 71 -17.13 3.77 17.40
N ARG A 72 -17.87 4.87 17.20
CA ARG A 72 -19.25 4.84 16.70
C ARG A 72 -19.35 4.70 15.18
N TYR A 73 -18.49 5.38 14.43
CA TYR A 73 -18.67 5.53 12.98
C TYR A 73 -17.60 4.86 12.12
N TYR A 74 -16.49 4.46 12.73
CA TYR A 74 -15.40 3.79 12.03
C TYR A 74 -14.77 2.67 12.88
N PRO A 75 -15.60 1.77 13.47
CA PRO A 75 -15.11 0.68 14.29
C PRO A 75 -14.32 -0.33 13.43
N TRP A 76 -13.39 -1.04 14.06
CA TRP A 76 -12.60 -2.09 13.40
C TRP A 76 -13.48 -3.12 12.67
N ALA A 77 -14.61 -3.53 13.25
CA ALA A 77 -15.50 -4.53 12.64
C ALA A 77 -16.00 -4.15 11.23
N GLU A 78 -16.34 -2.88 11.00
CA GLU A 78 -16.79 -2.40 9.68
C GLU A 78 -15.63 -2.36 8.69
N VAL A 79 -14.44 -1.98 9.17
CA VAL A 79 -13.21 -1.95 8.37
C VAL A 79 -12.73 -3.36 8.02
N GLU A 80 -12.79 -4.30 8.96
CA GLU A 80 -12.47 -5.71 8.74
C GLU A 80 -13.41 -6.31 7.70
N ALA A 81 -14.73 -6.11 7.83
CA ALA A 81 -15.70 -6.60 6.86
C ALA A 81 -15.44 -6.07 5.45
N ALA A 82 -15.12 -4.78 5.32
CA ALA A 82 -14.75 -4.18 4.04
C ALA A 82 -13.46 -4.78 3.47
N GLN A 83 -12.42 -4.97 4.30
CA GLN A 83 -11.19 -5.62 3.86
C GLN A 83 -11.43 -7.06 3.42
N ILE A 84 -12.24 -7.82 4.15
CA ILE A 84 -12.60 -9.19 3.78
C ILE A 84 -13.23 -9.23 2.40
N ALA A 85 -14.22 -8.37 2.13
CA ALA A 85 -14.87 -8.31 0.83
C ALA A 85 -13.87 -7.97 -0.29
N ILE A 86 -12.99 -6.99 -0.07
CA ILE A 86 -11.97 -6.58 -1.06
C ILE A 86 -10.97 -7.70 -1.34
N TYR A 87 -10.44 -8.34 -0.30
CA TYR A 87 -9.47 -9.42 -0.48
C TYR A 87 -10.10 -10.66 -1.14
N SER A 88 -11.36 -10.94 -0.84
CA SER A 88 -12.08 -12.08 -1.43
C SER A 88 -12.43 -11.87 -2.91
N ASP A 89 -12.59 -10.62 -3.34
CA ASP A 89 -12.79 -10.24 -4.75
C ASP A 89 -11.47 -10.28 -5.56
N VAL A 90 -10.34 -9.98 -4.91
CA VAL A 90 -9.04 -9.85 -5.58
C VAL A 90 -8.23 -11.16 -5.57
N TYR A 91 -8.30 -11.94 -4.49
CA TYR A 91 -7.50 -13.13 -4.31
C TYR A 91 -8.38 -14.38 -4.21
N THR A 92 -7.88 -15.47 -4.78
CA THR A 92 -8.45 -16.80 -4.55
C THR A 92 -8.10 -17.31 -3.16
N GLU A 93 -8.89 -18.26 -2.67
CA GLU A 93 -8.62 -18.98 -1.42
C GLU A 93 -7.19 -19.57 -1.37
N ALA A 94 -6.71 -20.11 -2.50
CA ALA A 94 -5.38 -20.69 -2.59
C ALA A 94 -4.28 -19.62 -2.39
N GLU A 95 -4.43 -18.45 -3.02
CA GLU A 95 -3.47 -17.35 -2.92
C GLU A 95 -3.44 -16.75 -1.51
N ILE A 96 -4.61 -16.57 -0.86
CA ILE A 96 -4.67 -16.13 0.53
C ILE A 96 -3.93 -17.12 1.44
N ARG A 97 -4.12 -18.43 1.25
CA ARG A 97 -3.41 -19.47 2.02
C ARG A 97 -1.91 -19.46 1.77
N GLU A 98 -1.47 -19.21 0.54
CA GLU A 98 -0.04 -19.05 0.22
C GLU A 98 0.56 -17.82 0.90
N LEU A 99 -0.16 -16.68 0.91
CA LEU A 99 0.26 -15.47 1.62
C LEU A 99 0.39 -15.74 3.12
N ILE A 100 -0.60 -16.38 3.74
CA ILE A 100 -0.56 -16.77 5.15
C ILE A 100 0.66 -17.65 5.44
N ALA A 101 0.88 -18.69 4.60
CA ALA A 101 2.02 -19.59 4.77
C ALA A 101 3.36 -18.83 4.69
N TRP A 102 3.49 -17.90 3.75
CA TRP A 102 4.68 -17.07 3.60
C TRP A 102 4.88 -16.12 4.78
N TYR A 103 3.83 -15.40 5.19
CA TYR A 103 3.90 -14.46 6.31
C TYR A 103 4.19 -15.16 7.64
N ARG A 104 3.88 -16.46 7.80
CA ARG A 104 4.27 -17.25 8.97
C ARG A 104 5.76 -17.61 9.02
N THR A 105 6.49 -17.48 7.91
CA THR A 105 7.94 -17.73 7.90
C THR A 105 8.71 -16.66 8.69
N PRO A 106 9.91 -16.98 9.23
CA PRO A 106 10.75 -15.97 9.89
C PRO A 106 11.06 -14.76 9.00
N ILE A 107 11.22 -14.99 7.68
CA ILE A 107 11.48 -13.91 6.72
C ILE A 107 10.23 -13.09 6.43
N GLY A 108 9.05 -13.71 6.28
CA GLY A 108 7.78 -13.00 6.08
C GLY A 108 7.45 -12.08 7.26
N GLN A 109 7.59 -12.61 8.49
CA GLN A 109 7.45 -11.82 9.71
C GLN A 109 8.49 -10.69 9.82
N LYS A 110 9.75 -10.94 9.43
CA LYS A 110 10.79 -9.90 9.41
C LYS A 110 10.45 -8.82 8.39
N SER A 111 9.95 -9.19 7.22
CA SER A 111 9.52 -8.25 6.18
C SER A 111 8.43 -7.34 6.71
N LEU A 112 7.35 -7.87 7.30
CA LEU A 112 6.28 -7.05 7.90
C LEU A 112 6.81 -6.02 8.89
N ARG A 113 7.67 -6.44 9.83
CA ARG A 113 8.23 -5.53 10.85
C ARG A 113 9.17 -4.47 10.29
N LEU A 114 9.94 -4.79 9.24
CA LEU A 114 10.97 -3.89 8.71
C LEU A 114 10.47 -2.98 7.59
N MET A 115 9.30 -3.24 6.99
CA MET A 115 8.78 -2.40 5.90
C MET A 115 8.71 -0.91 6.27
N PRO A 116 8.15 -0.50 7.44
CA PRO A 116 8.12 0.92 7.82
C PRO A 116 9.50 1.55 7.93
N GLU A 117 10.46 0.83 8.52
CA GLU A 117 11.84 1.28 8.68
C GLU A 117 12.56 1.40 7.32
N LEU A 118 12.34 0.45 6.41
CA LEU A 118 12.88 0.51 5.06
C LEU A 118 12.34 1.74 4.32
N GLN A 119 11.03 2.00 4.39
CA GLN A 119 10.42 3.19 3.77
C GLN A 119 11.01 4.49 4.34
N ARG A 120 11.16 4.59 5.68
CA ARG A 120 11.79 5.75 6.33
C ARG A 120 13.21 5.98 5.79
N ARG A 121 14.04 4.94 5.75
CA ARG A 121 15.43 5.03 5.27
C ARG A 121 15.51 5.38 3.77
N LEU A 122 14.58 4.87 2.96
CA LEU A 122 14.49 5.20 1.54
C LEU A 122 14.12 6.68 1.33
N MET A 123 13.20 7.21 2.13
CA MET A 123 12.85 8.63 2.10
C MET A 123 14.04 9.51 2.48
N GLU A 124 14.77 9.16 3.55
CA GLU A 124 15.98 9.86 3.97
C GLU A 124 17.06 9.86 2.88
N ALA A 125 17.31 8.70 2.26
CA ALA A 125 18.25 8.61 1.15
C ALA A 125 17.82 9.50 -0.04
N GLY A 126 16.52 9.54 -0.36
CA GLY A 126 15.99 10.42 -1.40
C GLY A 126 16.20 11.90 -1.08
N GLN A 127 16.00 12.30 0.18
CA GLN A 127 16.27 13.67 0.63
C GLN A 127 17.76 14.02 0.51
N ASP A 128 18.66 13.10 0.88
CA ASP A 128 20.10 13.32 0.79
C ASP A 128 20.58 13.45 -0.66
N ILE A 129 19.95 12.72 -1.59
CA ILE A 129 20.21 12.84 -3.03
C ILE A 129 19.78 14.22 -3.55
N ILE A 130 18.59 14.71 -3.19
CA ILE A 130 18.02 15.94 -3.75
C ILE A 130 18.60 17.20 -3.09
N ARG A 131 18.88 17.17 -1.78
CA ARG A 131 19.27 18.35 -1.00
C ARG A 131 20.41 19.18 -1.63
N PRO A 132 21.48 18.61 -2.20
CA PRO A 132 22.55 19.38 -2.85
C PRO A 132 22.12 20.11 -4.13
N HIS A 133 21.04 19.67 -4.78
CA HIS A 133 20.54 20.21 -6.05
C HIS A 133 19.44 21.27 -5.88
N ILE A 134 19.00 21.55 -4.66
CA ILE A 134 17.98 22.58 -4.38
C ILE A 134 18.36 23.96 -4.96
N PRO A 135 19.62 24.45 -4.86
CA PRO A 135 19.99 25.74 -5.45
C PRO A 135 19.90 25.77 -6.99
N GLU A 136 20.15 24.63 -7.63
CA GLU A 136 20.00 24.49 -9.09
C GLU A 136 18.52 24.59 -9.48
N LEU A 137 17.64 23.91 -8.73
CA LEU A 137 16.20 24.02 -8.90
C LEU A 137 15.71 25.48 -8.72
N GLU A 138 16.22 26.21 -7.73
CA GLU A 138 15.88 27.64 -7.54
C GLU A 138 16.27 28.47 -8.77
N THR A 139 17.45 28.22 -9.33
CA THR A 139 17.92 28.89 -10.56
C THR A 139 17.00 28.57 -11.75
N MET A 140 16.70 27.29 -11.96
CA MET A 140 15.80 26.84 -13.03
C MET A 140 14.40 27.46 -12.90
N LEU A 141 13.88 27.56 -11.67
CA LEU A 141 12.62 28.21 -11.40
C LEU A 141 12.69 29.69 -11.80
N LEU A 142 13.70 30.43 -11.33
CA LEU A 142 13.87 31.85 -11.67
C LEU A 142 13.93 32.10 -13.18
N GLU A 143 14.62 31.24 -13.93
CA GLU A 143 14.67 31.30 -15.40
C GLU A 143 13.30 31.04 -16.03
N ALA A 144 12.51 30.10 -15.51
CA ALA A 144 11.20 29.76 -16.03
C ALA A 144 10.13 30.85 -15.79
N ILE A 145 10.20 31.57 -14.66
CA ILE A 145 9.25 32.66 -14.34
C ILE A 145 9.70 34.04 -14.86
N SER A 146 10.95 34.18 -15.29
CA SER A 146 11.43 35.40 -15.94
C SER A 146 11.05 35.40 -17.43
N PRO A 147 10.25 36.35 -17.94
CA PRO A 147 10.01 36.45 -19.37
C PRO A 147 11.34 36.72 -20.11
N PRO A 148 11.53 36.21 -21.34
CA PRO A 148 12.71 36.57 -22.13
C PRO A 148 12.80 38.10 -22.20
N PRO A 149 14.01 38.69 -22.12
CA PRO A 149 14.16 40.14 -22.15
C PRO A 149 13.41 40.67 -23.36
N LEU A 150 12.48 41.61 -23.12
CA LEU A 150 11.75 42.33 -24.17
C LEU A 150 12.79 42.73 -25.22
N ALA A 151 12.74 42.10 -26.39
CA ALA A 151 13.54 42.51 -27.52
C ALA A 151 13.09 43.94 -27.84
N LEU A 152 13.84 44.93 -27.34
CA LEU A 152 13.57 46.33 -27.62
C LEU A 152 13.55 46.46 -29.15
N PRO A 153 12.46 46.96 -29.75
CA PRO A 153 12.41 47.11 -31.19
C PRO A 153 13.57 48.00 -31.63
N ALA A 154 14.34 47.51 -32.62
CA ALA A 154 15.49 48.24 -33.15
C ALA A 154 15.07 49.67 -33.53
N PRO A 155 15.92 50.68 -33.27
CA PRO A 155 15.57 52.07 -33.55
C PRO A 155 15.22 52.20 -35.04
N LYS A 156 14.04 52.77 -35.32
CA LYS A 156 13.66 53.12 -36.68
C LYS A 156 14.71 54.08 -37.21
N LYS A 157 15.48 53.64 -38.20
CA LYS A 157 16.36 54.52 -38.98
C LYS A 157 15.45 55.55 -39.67
N GLY A 158 15.56 56.80 -39.24
CA GLY A 158 15.04 57.96 -39.97
C GLY A 158 15.89 58.25 -41.20
#